data_AF-A0A7W2XYY9-F1
#
_entry.id   AF-A0A7W2XYY9-F1
#
_cell.length_a   1.000
_cell.length_b   1.000
_cell.length_c   1.000
_cell.angle_alpha   90.00
_cell.angle_beta   90.00
_cell.angle_gamma   90.00
#
_symmetry.space_group_name_H-M   'P 1'
#
loop_
_entity.id
_entity.type
_entity.pdbx_description
1 polymer ?
#
loop_
_entity_poly.entity_id
_entity_poly.type
_entity_poly.pdbx_seq_one_letter_code
_entity_poly.pdbx_strand_id
1 'polypeptide(L)'
;MFKKVLLISSFVGLVFANPSIATEDTIPDNVFINLMECMENAPLDQENYKGVSYKQIVLNSVLENLTKQKLPSVSGLEVDYSKVYELVVKHCPKELEIVKKFAG
;
A
#
# COMPACT_ATOMS: atom_id res chain seq x y z
N MET A 1 -5.93 48.57 32.21
CA MET A 1 -5.40 47.20 32.36
C MET A 1 -4.72 46.79 31.06
N PHE A 2 -3.51 46.25 31.15
CA PHE A 2 -2.51 46.13 30.08
C PHE A 2 -2.87 45.15 28.95
N LYS A 3 -2.38 45.48 27.74
CA LYS A 3 -2.32 44.65 26.52
C LYS A 3 -1.31 43.48 26.65
N LYS A 4 -1.44 42.53 25.70
CA LYS A 4 -0.46 41.54 25.16
C LYS A 4 -0.73 40.09 25.64
N VAL A 5 -1.24 39.22 24.75
CA VAL A 5 -0.48 38.34 23.81
C VAL A 5 0.46 37.42 24.57
N LEU A 6 0.22 36.10 24.56
CA LEU A 6 1.30 35.10 24.46
C LEU A 6 0.78 33.66 24.27
N LEU A 7 1.18 33.08 23.13
CA LEU A 7 1.58 31.69 22.89
C LEU A 7 0.62 30.55 23.26
N ILE A 8 -0.18 30.13 22.28
CA ILE A 8 -0.64 28.73 22.24
C ILE A 8 0.48 27.90 21.60
N SER A 9 1.21 27.27 22.51
CA SER A 9 2.06 26.07 22.43
C SER A 9 2.07 25.34 21.07
N SER A 10 3.26 25.34 20.47
CA SER A 10 3.72 24.38 19.47
C SER A 10 3.82 22.99 20.10
N PHE A 11 2.90 22.10 19.75
CA PHE A 11 3.06 20.64 19.87
C PHE A 11 3.42 20.07 18.51
N VAL A 12 4.59 20.46 17.98
CA VAL A 12 5.24 19.72 16.89
C VAL A 12 6.58 19.26 17.44
N GLY A 13 6.62 18.00 17.86
CA GLY A 13 7.85 17.37 18.30
C GLY A 13 7.62 16.36 19.41
N LEU A 14 7.00 15.22 19.09
CA LEU A 14 7.11 14.00 19.89
C LEU A 14 6.53 12.77 19.17
N VAL A 15 7.00 12.51 17.94
CA VAL A 15 6.89 11.15 17.34
C VAL A 15 8.16 10.82 16.55
N PHE A 16 9.34 11.11 17.11
CA PHE A 16 10.60 10.55 16.61
C PHE A 16 11.49 10.19 17.79
N ALA A 17 11.05 9.20 18.56
CA ALA A 17 11.88 8.54 19.55
C ALA A 17 11.59 7.05 19.48
N ASN A 18 12.27 6.39 18.53
CA ASN A 18 12.70 5.00 18.64
C ASN A 18 13.82 4.80 17.60
N PRO A 19 15.10 4.74 18.00
CA PRO A 19 16.14 4.14 17.18
C PRO A 19 16.07 2.64 17.43
N SER A 20 15.03 2.00 16.90
CA SER A 20 15.00 0.54 16.83
C SER A 20 15.83 0.15 15.63
N ILE A 21 17.03 -0.38 15.91
CA ILE A 21 17.82 -1.13 14.95
C ILE A 21 16.92 -2.28 14.47
N ALA A 22 16.28 -2.10 13.33
CA ALA A 22 15.62 -3.14 12.58
C ALA A 22 16.46 -3.32 11.31
N THR A 23 17.18 -4.43 11.24
CA THR A 23 17.47 -5.04 9.93
C THR A 23 16.12 -5.46 9.38
N GLU A 24 15.41 -4.50 8.80
CA GLU A 24 14.12 -4.70 8.19
C GLU A 24 14.41 -4.95 6.72
N ASP A 25 14.19 -6.19 6.26
CA ASP A 25 13.97 -6.51 4.85
C ASP A 25 12.67 -5.80 4.40
N THR A 26 12.70 -4.47 4.44
CA THR A 26 11.63 -3.60 3.98
C THR A 26 11.72 -3.64 2.48
N ILE A 27 10.67 -4.18 1.85
CA ILE A 27 10.48 -4.04 0.42
C ILE A 27 10.55 -2.53 0.14
N PRO A 28 11.52 -2.06 -0.66
CA PRO A 28 11.67 -0.63 -0.89
C PRO A 28 10.36 -0.08 -1.49
N ASP A 29 9.88 1.06 -0.99
CA ASP A 29 8.62 1.67 -1.46
C ASP A 29 8.57 1.81 -2.99
N ASN A 30 9.74 2.02 -3.61
CA ASN A 30 9.88 2.12 -5.07
C ASN A 30 9.43 0.86 -5.83
N VAL A 31 9.50 -0.33 -5.24
CA VAL A 31 9.13 -1.59 -5.87
C VAL A 31 7.62 -1.67 -6.05
N PHE A 32 6.87 -1.30 -5.01
CA PHE A 32 5.41 -1.24 -5.09
C PHE A 32 4.94 -0.07 -5.94
N ILE A 33 5.63 1.08 -5.93
CA ILE A 33 5.31 2.22 -6.81
C ILE A 33 5.39 1.79 -8.28
N ASN A 34 6.48 1.15 -8.71
CA ASN A 34 6.64 0.69 -10.09
C ASN A 34 5.54 -0.30 -10.50
N LEU A 35 5.16 -1.20 -9.58
CA LEU A 35 4.05 -2.12 -9.82
C LEU A 35 2.73 -1.35 -10.00
N MET A 36 2.45 -0.35 -9.16
CA MET A 36 1.24 0.46 -9.27
C MET A 36 1.20 1.25 -10.57
N GLU A 37 2.31 1.88 -10.96
CA GLU A 37 2.43 2.62 -12.23
C GLU A 37 2.22 1.72 -13.44
N CYS A 38 2.79 0.52 -13.45
CA CYS A 38 2.52 -0.46 -14.50
C CYS A 38 1.03 -0.83 -14.55
N MET A 39 0.43 -1.05 -13.37
CA MET A 39 -0.96 -1.42 -13.24
C MET A 39 -1.93 -0.27 -13.57
N GLU A 40 -1.53 1.00 -13.59
CA GLU A 40 -2.42 2.12 -13.99
C GLU A 40 -3.00 1.95 -15.40
N ASN A 41 -2.33 1.18 -16.28
CA ASN A 41 -2.79 0.90 -17.64
C ASN A 41 -3.54 -0.44 -17.78
N ALA A 42 -3.71 -1.20 -16.69
CA ALA A 42 -4.40 -2.48 -16.73
C ALA A 42 -5.92 -2.30 -16.73
N PRO A 43 -6.68 -3.16 -17.44
CA PRO A 43 -8.14 -3.13 -17.45
C PRO A 43 -8.67 -3.72 -16.13
N LEU A 44 -8.66 -2.92 -15.07
CA LEU A 44 -9.34 -3.23 -13.83
C LEU A 44 -10.69 -2.51 -13.82
N ASP A 45 -11.76 -3.27 -13.59
CA ASP A 45 -13.11 -2.71 -13.54
C ASP A 45 -13.30 -1.90 -12.25
N GLN A 46 -12.85 -0.64 -12.27
CA GLN A 46 -12.94 0.29 -11.15
C GLN A 46 -14.39 0.54 -10.69
N GLU A 47 -15.38 0.31 -11.56
CA GLU A 47 -16.80 0.49 -11.20
C GLU A 47 -17.28 -0.54 -10.17
N ASN A 48 -16.64 -1.72 -10.11
CA ASN A 48 -16.95 -2.76 -9.13
C ASN A 48 -16.35 -2.49 -7.74
N TYR A 49 -15.48 -1.48 -7.62
CA TYR A 49 -14.72 -1.23 -6.38
C TYR A 49 -15.00 0.16 -5.77
N LYS A 50 -16.21 0.68 -5.98
CA LYS A 50 -16.62 2.01 -5.49
C LYS A 50 -16.29 2.20 -4.01
N GLY A 51 -15.41 3.17 -3.72
CA GLY A 51 -15.02 3.52 -2.35
C GLY A 51 -13.73 2.85 -1.85
N VAL A 52 -13.04 2.07 -2.68
CA VAL A 52 -11.72 1.52 -2.38
C VAL A 52 -10.70 2.03 -3.39
N SER A 53 -9.52 2.44 -2.90
CA SER A 53 -8.46 2.89 -3.79
C SER A 53 -7.95 1.75 -4.67
N TYR A 54 -7.83 2.01 -5.97
CA TYR A 54 -7.21 1.11 -6.94
C TYR A 54 -5.88 0.53 -6.43
N LYS A 55 -5.02 1.42 -5.91
CA LYS A 55 -3.68 1.04 -5.41
C LYS A 55 -3.78 0.10 -4.20
N GLN A 56 -4.77 0.30 -3.33
CA GLN A 56 -5.01 -0.59 -2.18
C GLN A 56 -5.47 -1.97 -2.64
N ILE A 57 -6.32 -2.06 -3.67
CA ILE A 57 -6.81 -3.33 -4.21
C ILE A 57 -5.67 -4.16 -4.78
N VAL A 58 -4.85 -3.53 -5.62
CA VAL A 58 -3.69 -4.20 -6.22
C VAL A 58 -2.69 -4.60 -5.15
N LEU A 59 -2.35 -3.70 -4.22
CA LEU A 59 -1.43 -4.00 -3.12
C LEU A 59 -1.91 -5.19 -2.28
N ASN A 60 -3.18 -5.19 -1.85
CA ASN A 60 -3.74 -6.28 -1.06
C ASN A 60 -3.76 -7.58 -1.84
N SER A 61 -4.09 -7.55 -3.14
CA SER A 61 -4.09 -8.76 -3.96
C SER A 61 -2.71 -9.44 -4.01
N VAL A 62 -1.66 -8.62 -4.10
CA VAL A 62 -0.28 -9.08 -4.16
C VAL A 62 0.15 -9.59 -2.79
N LEU A 63 -0.12 -8.84 -1.72
CA LEU A 63 0.21 -9.24 -0.35
C LEU A 63 -0.49 -10.54 0.06
N GLU A 64 -1.78 -10.68 -0.21
CA GLU A 64 -2.54 -11.92 0.09
C GLU A 64 -1.96 -13.13 -0.63
N ASN A 65 -1.58 -12.99 -1.91
CA ASN A 65 -1.01 -14.09 -2.68
C ASN A 65 0.43 -14.43 -2.27
N LEU A 66 1.26 -13.43 -1.96
CA LEU A 66 2.66 -13.66 -1.57
C LEU A 66 2.77 -14.23 -0.16
N THR A 67 1.99 -13.69 0.79
CA THR A 67 2.01 -14.15 2.19
C THR A 67 1.14 -15.39 2.41
N LYS A 68 0.26 -15.73 1.46
CA LYS A 68 -0.80 -16.74 1.59
C LYS A 68 -1.72 -16.48 2.80
N GLN A 69 -1.77 -15.24 3.27
CA GLN A 69 -2.64 -14.80 4.36
C GLN A 69 -3.84 -14.09 3.77
N LYS A 70 -5.03 -14.57 4.13
CA LYS A 70 -6.27 -13.92 3.73
C LYS A 70 -6.36 -12.54 4.40
N LEU A 71 -6.39 -11.49 3.60
CA LEU A 71 -6.51 -10.14 4.14
C LEU A 71 -7.98 -9.83 4.45
N PRO A 72 -8.26 -9.03 5.49
CA PRO A 72 -9.61 -8.57 5.74
C PRO A 72 -10.11 -7.75 4.54
N SER A 73 -11.38 -7.95 4.18
CA SER A 73 -12.03 -7.16 3.13
C SER A 73 -11.87 -5.67 3.44
N VAL A 74 -11.35 -4.93 2.47
CA VAL A 74 -11.29 -3.47 2.57
C VAL A 74 -12.70 -2.93 2.36
N SER A 75 -13.23 -2.28 3.39
CA SER A 75 -14.50 -1.55 3.34
C SER A 75 -15.76 -2.40 3.16
N GLY A 76 -15.71 -3.70 3.49
CA GLY A 76 -16.88 -4.59 3.42
C GLY A 76 -17.32 -4.94 1.99
N LEU A 77 -16.49 -4.62 1.00
CA LEU A 77 -16.68 -5.05 -0.39
C LEU A 77 -16.04 -6.42 -0.59
N GLU A 78 -16.77 -7.31 -1.25
CA GLU A 78 -16.25 -8.61 -1.64
C GLU A 78 -15.34 -8.45 -2.87
N VAL A 79 -14.07 -8.12 -2.62
CA VAL A 79 -13.04 -8.02 -3.65
C VAL A 79 -12.45 -9.40 -3.90
N ASP A 80 -12.59 -9.90 -5.12
CA ASP A 80 -11.90 -11.11 -5.56
C ASP A 80 -10.43 -10.80 -5.88
N TYR A 81 -9.60 -10.82 -4.83
CA TYR A 81 -8.17 -10.57 -4.94
C TYR A 81 -7.44 -11.56 -5.85
N SER A 82 -7.99 -12.75 -6.10
CA SER A 82 -7.38 -13.74 -7.00
C SER A 82 -7.42 -13.24 -8.45
N LYS A 83 -8.56 -12.69 -8.90
CA LYS A 83 -8.68 -12.10 -10.25
C LYS A 83 -7.77 -10.89 -10.43
N VAL A 84 -7.66 -10.06 -9.40
CA VAL A 84 -6.75 -8.90 -9.42
C VAL A 84 -5.31 -9.39 -9.56
N TYR A 85 -4.93 -10.42 -8.80
CA TYR A 85 -3.59 -10.99 -8.89
C TYR A 85 -3.28 -11.59 -10.26
N GLU A 86 -4.24 -12.28 -10.90
CA GLU A 86 -4.09 -12.75 -12.29
C GLU A 86 -3.85 -11.61 -13.28
N LEU A 87 -4.55 -10.47 -13.10
CA LEU A 87 -4.32 -9.28 -13.91
C LEU A 87 -2.89 -8.73 -13.72
N VAL A 88 -2.39 -8.73 -12.48
CA VAL A 88 -1.02 -8.34 -12.16
C VAL A 88 -0.01 -9.26 -12.84
N VAL A 89 -0.20 -10.59 -12.73
CA VAL A 89 0.67 -11.59 -13.38
C VAL A 89 0.70 -11.38 -14.90
N LYS A 90 -0.44 -11.02 -15.51
CA LYS A 90 -0.56 -10.83 -16.96
C LYS A 90 0.03 -9.50 -17.45
N HIS A 91 -0.22 -8.39 -16.75
CA HIS A 91 0.12 -7.05 -17.22
C HIS A 91 1.49 -6.57 -16.73
N CYS A 92 1.86 -6.93 -15.50
CA CYS A 92 3.07 -6.45 -14.84
C CYS A 92 3.95 -7.59 -14.31
N PRO A 93 4.28 -8.60 -15.16
CA PRO A 93 5.03 -9.77 -14.70
C PRO A 93 6.43 -9.40 -14.21
N LYS A 94 7.09 -8.40 -14.80
CA LYS A 94 8.45 -8.01 -14.43
C LYS A 94 8.48 -7.36 -13.05
N GLU A 95 7.55 -6.44 -12.82
CA GLU A 95 7.39 -5.70 -11.56
C GLU A 95 6.98 -6.66 -10.45
N LEU A 96 6.07 -7.60 -10.73
CA LEU A 96 5.70 -8.66 -9.79
C LEU A 96 6.90 -9.55 -9.42
N GLU A 97 7.74 -9.93 -10.38
CA GLU A 97 8.96 -10.71 -10.10
C GLU A 97 9.95 -9.93 -9.21
N ILE A 98 10.02 -8.60 -9.35
CA ILE A 98 10.83 -7.77 -8.45
C ILE A 98 10.21 -7.80 -7.05
N VAL A 99 8.90 -7.58 -6.90
CA VAL A 99 8.21 -7.64 -5.59
C VAL A 99 8.46 -8.99 -4.90
N LYS A 100 8.33 -10.11 -5.63
CA LYS A 100 8.58 -11.46 -5.10
C LYS A 100 9.98 -11.64 -4.52
N LYS A 101 11.00 -11.01 -5.10
CA LYS A 101 12.39 -11.08 -4.60
C LYS A 101 12.59 -10.40 -3.25
N PHE A 102 11.69 -9.48 -2.89
CA PHE A 102 11.73 -8.79 -1.60
C PHE A 102 10.71 -9.34 -0.59
N ALA A 103 9.73 -10.12 -1.05
CA ALA A 103 8.73 -10.76 -0.20
C ALA A 103 9.11 -12.17 0.26
N GLY A 104 10.30 -12.67 -0.11
CA GLY A 104 10.77 -14.04 0.13
C GLY A 104 12.19 -14.09 0.65
#